data_AF-A0A2V6X0B4-F1
#
_entry.id   AF-A0A2V6X0B4-F1
#
_cell.length_a   1.000
_cell.length_b   1.000
_cell.length_c   1.000
_cell.angle_alpha   90.00
_cell.angle_beta   90.00
_cell.angle_gamma   90.00
#
_symmetry.space_group_name_H-M   'P 1'
#
loop_
_entity.id
_entity.type
_entity.pdbx_description
1 polymer ?
#
loop_
_entity_poly.entity_id
_entity_poly.type
_entity_poly.pdbx_seq_one_letter_code
_entity_poly.pdbx_strand_id
1 'polypeptide(L)' 'MAALLSRYFGFAARNTDLGTEVRAGVTTFMVMAYIIFVNPVILGFTGVPPLQGTGLPFAATLTV' A
#
# COMPACT_ATOMS: atom_id res chain seq x y z
N MET A 1 15.84 -14.65 17.98
CA MET A 1 14.96 -14.40 16.81
C MET A 1 15.65 -13.56 15.73
N ALA A 2 16.15 -12.36 16.05
CA ALA A 2 16.73 -11.43 15.06
C ALA A 2 17.91 -11.99 14.22
N ALA A 3 18.75 -12.86 14.81
CA ALA A 3 19.89 -13.47 14.10
C ALA A 3 19.51 -14.43 12.96
N LEU A 4 18.32 -15.05 13.02
CA LEU A 4 17.83 -15.92 11.93
C LEU A 4 17.32 -15.07 10.77
N LEU A 5 16.60 -13.97 11.06
CA LEU A 5 16.10 -13.05 10.04
C LEU A 5 17.25 -12.33 9.33
N SER A 6 18.27 -11.87 10.06
CA SER A 6 19.41 -11.19 9.46
C SER A 6 20.21 -12.08 8.50
N ARG A 7 20.29 -13.38 8.80
CA ARG A 7 20.89 -14.38 7.92
C ARG A 7 20.01 -14.76 6.73
N TYR A 8 18.69 -14.86 6.91
CA TYR A 8 17.74 -15.17 5.83
C TYR A 8 17.64 -14.04 4.79
N PHE A 9 17.56 -12.78 5.25
CA PHE A 9 17.47 -11.61 4.37
C PHE A 9 18.83 -11.02 3.98
N GLY A 10 19.93 -11.49 4.59
CA GLY A 10 21.29 -11.10 4.22
C GLY A 10 21.61 -9.63 4.52
N PHE A 11 21.18 -9.11 5.67
CA PHE A 11 21.33 -7.70 6.03
C PHE A 11 22.79 -7.22 6.00
N ALA A 12 23.72 -8.07 6.45
CA ALA A 12 25.16 -7.76 6.44
C ALA A 12 25.74 -7.59 5.02
N ALA A 13 25.28 -8.39 4.05
CA ALA A 13 25.72 -8.26 2.65
C ALA A 13 25.15 -7.00 1.97
N ARG A 14 24.01 -6.50 2.48
CA ARG A 14 23.28 -5.35 1.94
C ARG A 14 23.53 -4.07 2.76
N ASN A 15 24.38 -4.12 3.79
CA ASN A 15 24.65 -3.02 4.72
C ASN A 15 23.38 -2.33 5.26
N THR A 16 22.37 -3.12 5.62
CA THR A 16 21.06 -2.67 6.13
C THR A 16 20.79 -3.29 7.50
N ASP A 17 19.76 -2.81 8.20
CA ASP A 17 19.31 -3.32 9.49
C ASP A 17 17.78 -3.47 9.50
N LEU A 18 17.27 -4.33 10.38
CA LEU A 18 15.85 -4.66 10.50
C LEU A 18 14.97 -3.41 10.63
N GLY A 19 15.40 -2.40 11.39
CA GLY A 19 14.63 -1.16 11.55
C GLY A 19 14.52 -0.33 10.27
N THR A 20 15.50 -0.41 9.37
CA THR A 20 15.47 0.25 8.05
C THR A 20 14.54 -0.49 7.11
N GLU A 21 14.63 -1.82 7.05
CA GLU A 21 13.75 -2.67 6.23
C GLU A 21 12.29 -2.57 6.66
N VAL A 22 12.01 -2.56 7.96
CA VAL A 22 10.63 -2.39 8.47
C VAL A 22 10.05 -1.05 8.05
N ARG A 23 10.80 0.05 8.18
CA ARG A 23 10.33 1.38 7.73
C ARG A 23 10.13 1.45 6.22
N ALA A 24 11.02 0.83 5.44
CA ALA A 24 10.86 0.71 4.00
C ALA A 24 9.60 -0.07 3.64
N GLY A 25 9.37 -1.23 4.28
CA GLY A 25 8.17 -2.03 4.12
C GLY A 25 6.89 -1.28 4.49
N VAL A 26 6.88 -0.57 5.62
CA VAL A 26 5.74 0.27 6.04
C VAL A 26 5.45 1.37 5.01
N THR A 27 6.48 1.98 4.44
CA THR A 27 6.32 3.03 3.40
C THR A 27 5.65 2.45 2.15
N THR A 28 6.14 1.31 1.65
CA THR A 28 5.53 0.62 0.51
C THR A 28 4.10 0.16 0.81
N PHE A 29 3.86 -0.36 2.01
CA PHE A 29 2.53 -0.76 2.46
C PHE A 29 1.56 0.43 2.47
N MET A 30 1.98 1.60 2.96
CA MET A 30 1.16 2.81 2.97
C MET A 30 0.78 3.26 1.56
N VAL A 31 1.70 3.17 0.59
CA VAL A 31 1.41 3.48 -0.82
C VAL A 31 0.32 2.55 -1.36
N MET A 32 0.40 1.24 -1.10
CA MET A 32 -0.63 0.30 -1.53
C MET A 32 -1.95 0.49 -0.80
N ALA A 33 -1.91 0.76 0.51
CA ALA A 33 -3.09 1.06 1.31
C ALA A 33 -3.82 2.30 0.79
N TYR A 34 -3.09 3.34 0.38
CA TYR A 34 -3.66 4.53 -0.27
C TYR A 34 -4.46 4.17 -1.53
N ILE A 35 -3.94 3.29 -2.40
CA ILE A 35 -4.62 2.88 -3.65
C ILE A 35 -5.98 2.24 -3.37
N ILE A 36 -6.07 1.40 -2.32
CA ILE A 36 -7.32 0.71 -1.94
C ILE A 36 -8.44 1.69 -1.61
N PHE A 37 -8.13 2.87 -1.06
CA PHE A 37 -9.13 3.90 -0.76
C PHE A 37 -9.34 4.87 -1.92
N VAL A 38 -8.27 5.21 -2.63
CA VAL A 38 -8.29 6.28 -3.63
C VAL A 38 -8.90 5.85 -4.96
N ASN A 39 -8.63 4.65 -5.45
CA ASN A 39 -9.28 4.13 -6.66
C ASN A 39 -10.82 4.18 -6.54
N PRO A 40 -11.43 3.70 -5.44
CA PRO A 40 -12.86 3.83 -5.24
C PRO A 40 -13.37 5.26 -5.09
N VAL A 41 -12.62 6.16 -4.45
CA VAL A 41 -13.02 7.57 -4.30
C VAL A 41 -13.06 8.27 -5.67
N ILE A 42 -12.06 8.01 -6.51
CA ILE A 42 -11.97 8.57 -7.87
C ILE A 42 -13.08 8.00 -8.76
N LEU A 43 -13.25 6.67 -8.79
CA LEU A 43 -14.20 5.98 -9.68
C LEU A 43 -15.64 6.02 -9.17
N GLY A 44 -15.82 6.20 -7.87
CA GLY A 44 -17.10 6.43 -7.20
C GLY A 44 -17.62 7.87 -7.38
N PHE A 45 -16.79 8.78 -7.93
CA PHE A 45 -17.03 10.22 -8.02
C PHE A 45 -17.42 10.86 -6.69
N THR A 46 -16.98 10.29 -5.56
CA THR A 46 -17.30 10.82 -4.24
C THR A 46 -16.61 12.17 -4.06
N GLY A 47 -17.37 13.27 -4.13
CA GLY A 47 -16.85 14.64 -4.05
C GLY A 47 -16.87 15.44 -5.36
N VAL A 48 -17.41 14.89 -6.45
CA VAL A 48 -17.61 15.62 -7.73
C VAL A 48 -19.09 15.99 -7.85
N PRO A 49 -19.49 17.27 -7.61
CA PRO A 49 -20.89 17.66 -7.42
C PRO A 49 -21.87 17.24 -8.54
N PRO A 50 -21.47 17.21 -9.83
CA PRO A 50 -22.37 16.78 -10.92
C PRO A 50 -22.52 15.26 -11.10
N LEU A 51 -21.64 14.43 -10.51
CA LEU A 51 -21.52 12.99 -10.81
C LEU A 51 -21.71 12.11 -9.56
N GLN A 52 -22.26 12.68 -8.50
CA GLN A 52 -22.36 12.03 -7.20
C GLN A 52 -23.40 10.89 -7.26
N GLY A 53 -22.93 9.64 -7.22
CA GLY A 53 -23.77 8.44 -7.25
C GLY A 53 -23.82 7.68 -8.58
N THR A 54 -23.13 8.16 -9.63
CA THR A 54 -22.98 7.44 -10.92
C THR A 54 -21.69 6.62 -11.02
N GLY A 55 -20.93 6.54 -9.94
CA GLY A 55 -19.64 5.85 -9.90
C GLY A 55 -19.74 4.33 -9.74
N LEU A 56 -18.66 3.64 -10.07
CA LEU A 56 -18.58 2.18 -9.95
C LEU A 56 -18.64 1.74 -8.47
N PRO A 57 -19.28 0.59 -8.16
CA PRO A 57 -19.32 0.06 -6.80
C PRO A 57 -17.91 -0.30 -6.32
N PHE A 58 -17.65 -0.13 -5.02
CA PHE A 58 -16.32 -0.31 -4.39
C PHE A 58 -15.61 -1.59 -4.83
N ALA A 59 -16.31 -2.73 -4.85
CA ALA A 59 -15.73 -4.01 -5.26
C ALA A 59 -15.20 -4.02 -6.71
N ALA A 60 -15.86 -3.33 -7.64
CA ALA A 60 -15.42 -3.25 -9.04
C ALA A 60 -14.17 -2.38 -9.23
N THR A 61 -13.89 -1.48 -8.28
CA THR A 61 -12.70 -0.60 -8.33
C THR A 61 -11.42 -1.27 -7.83
N LEU A 62 -11.55 -2.42 -7.16
CA LEU A 62 -10.41 -3.21 -6.65
C LEU A 62 -9.91 -4.25 -7.66
N THR A 63 -10.64 -4.51 -8.74
CA THR A 63 -10.34 -5.56 -9.73
C THR A 63 -9.66 -5.03 -11.01
N VAL A 64 -9.50 -3.71 -11.14
CA VAL A 64 -8.90 -3.04 -12.31
C VAL A 64 -7.40 -2.94 -12.16
#